data_AF-K1T8H5-F1
#
_entry.id   AF-K1T8H5-F1
#
_cell.length_a   1.000
_cell.length_b   1.000
_cell.length_c   1.000
_cell.angle_alpha   90.00
_cell.angle_beta   90.00
_cell.angle_gamma   90.00
#
_symmetry.space_group_name_H-M   'P 1'
#
loop_
_entity.id
_entity.type
_entity.pdbx_description
1 polymer ?
#
loop_
_entity_poly.entity_id
_entity_poly.type
_entity_poly.pdbx_seq_one_letter_code
_entity_poly.pdbx_strand_id
1 'polypeptide(L)'
;MGDFYEMFFDDALTASRELELTLTGKACGLPDRAPMCGVPFHSYEIYAARLIAKGYKVAICEQMEDPALAKGLVKRDIIRVITPGTVIESSMLADD
;
A
#
# COMPACT_ATOMS: atom_id res chain seq x y z
N MET A 1 7.12 -1.13 4.54
CA MET A 1 8.33 -1.77 5.10
C MET A 1 8.11 -1.97 6.59
N GLY A 2 8.33 -3.17 7.12
CA GLY A 2 7.93 -3.46 8.51
C GLY A 2 6.42 -3.29 8.66
N ASP A 3 5.99 -2.59 9.71
CA ASP A 3 4.57 -2.47 10.14
C ASP A 3 3.70 -1.54 9.26
N PHE A 4 4.14 -1.17 8.06
CA PHE A 4 3.41 -0.29 7.14
C PHE A 4 3.43 -0.79 5.69
N TYR A 5 2.31 -0.64 4.99
CA TYR A 5 2.30 -0.64 3.53
C TYR A 5 2.60 0.77 3.04
N GLU A 6 3.61 0.92 2.20
CA GLU A 6 4.10 2.20 1.71
C GLU A 6 3.86 2.31 0.21
N MET A 7 3.47 3.49 -0.23
CA MET A 7 3.38 3.89 -1.63
C MET A 7 4.43 4.98 -1.89
N PHE A 8 4.96 5.04 -3.11
CA PHE A 8 6.01 5.97 -3.50
C PHE A 8 5.63 6.73 -4.77
N PHE A 9 6.28 7.86 -5.02
CA PHE A 9 6.13 8.65 -6.25
C PHE A 9 4.66 9.03 -6.50
N ASP A 10 4.14 8.82 -7.70
CA ASP A 10 2.78 9.21 -8.09
C ASP A 10 1.69 8.47 -7.29
N ASP A 11 1.95 7.22 -6.88
CA ASP A 11 1.04 6.47 -6.02
C ASP A 11 0.93 7.14 -4.66
N ALA A 12 2.04 7.66 -4.12
CA ALA A 12 2.02 8.39 -2.86
C ALA A 12 1.24 9.72 -2.97
N LEU A 13 1.43 10.46 -4.08
CA LEU A 13 0.70 11.71 -4.33
C LEU A 13 -0.81 11.46 -4.44
N THR A 14 -1.19 10.39 -5.13
CA THR A 14 -2.60 10.01 -5.33
C THR A 14 -3.21 9.52 -4.03
N ALA A 15 -2.59 8.54 -3.37
CA ALA A 15 -3.13 7.94 -2.17
C ALA A 15 -3.19 8.92 -1.00
N SER A 16 -2.19 9.79 -0.82
CA SER A 16 -2.23 10.82 0.23
C SER A 16 -3.41 11.78 0.08
N ARG A 17 -3.75 12.16 -1.15
CA ARG A 17 -4.92 12.99 -1.44
C ARG A 17 -6.22 12.25 -1.21
N GLU A 18 -6.34 11.03 -1.72
CA GLU A 18 -7.60 10.26 -1.70
C GLU A 18 -7.96 9.70 -0.32
N LEU A 19 -6.93 9.37 0.47
CA LEU A 19 -7.06 8.79 1.80
C LEU A 19 -6.82 9.79 2.94
N GLU A 20 -6.47 11.03 2.60
CA GLU A 20 -6.11 12.10 3.54
C GLU A 20 -4.91 11.72 4.44
N LEU A 21 -3.93 11.02 3.84
CA LEU A 21 -2.71 10.64 4.54
C LEU A 21 -1.68 11.77 4.48
N THR A 22 -0.84 11.84 5.50
CA THR A 22 0.32 12.75 5.48
C THR A 22 1.28 12.32 4.37
N LEU A 23 1.52 13.21 3.41
CA LEU A 23 2.56 13.03 2.40
C LEU A 23 3.92 13.42 2.97
N THR A 24 4.88 12.52 2.85
CA THR A 24 6.27 12.69 3.29
C THR A 24 7.23 12.44 2.13
N GLY A 25 8.54 12.47 2.39
CA GLY A 25 9.54 12.10 1.38
C GLY A 25 10.59 11.15 1.96
N LYS A 26 11.02 10.15 1.18
CA LYS A 26 12.06 9.19 1.55
C LYS A 26 13.33 9.40 0.70
N ALA A 27 14.49 9.38 1.33
CA ALA A 27 15.75 9.35 0.60
C ALA A 27 15.94 7.95 -0.02
N CYS A 28 16.08 7.88 -1.34
CA CYS A 28 16.14 6.62 -2.09
C CYS A 28 17.28 6.59 -3.12
N GLY A 29 18.38 7.30 -2.83
CA GLY A 29 19.54 7.38 -3.74
C GLY A 29 19.34 8.28 -4.96
N LEU A 30 18.21 8.98 -5.05
CA LEU A 30 17.95 10.04 -6.01
C LEU A 30 18.38 11.40 -5.45
N PRO A 31 18.63 12.42 -6.31
CA PRO A 31 18.95 13.78 -5.86
C PRO A 31 17.85 14.36 -4.97
N ASP A 32 16.60 14.11 -5.35
CA ASP A 32 15.42 14.53 -4.62
C ASP A 32 14.83 13.38 -3.78
N ARG A 33 14.13 13.74 -2.70
CA ARG A 33 13.41 12.75 -1.88
C ARG A 33 12.19 12.25 -2.64
N ALA A 34 12.02 10.93 -2.76
CA ALA A 34 10.83 10.35 -3.36
C ALA A 34 9.60 10.63 -2.47
N PRO A 35 8.50 11.17 -3.02
CA PRO A 35 7.23 11.27 -2.31
C PRO A 35 6.82 9.91 -1.75
N MET A 36 6.31 9.90 -0.51
CA MET A 36 5.94 8.68 0.19
C MET A 36 4.78 8.91 1.15
N CYS A 37 3.82 7.99 1.17
CA CYS A 37 2.86 7.84 2.26
C CYS A 37 2.64 6.35 2.55
N GLY A 38 2.01 6.03 3.67
CA GLY A 38 1.74 4.66 4.02
C GLY A 38 0.63 4.50 5.03
N VAL A 39 0.18 3.25 5.19
CA VAL A 39 -0.89 2.85 6.11
C VAL A 39 -0.41 1.72 7.02
N PRO A 40 -0.88 1.63 8.27
CA PRO A 40 -0.46 0.57 9.19
C PRO A 40 -0.91 -0.80 8.67
N PHE A 41 -0.01 -1.79 8.73
CA PHE A 41 -0.24 -3.13 8.15
C PHE A 41 -1.52 -3.78 8.69
N HIS A 42 -1.82 -3.61 9.98
CA HIS A 42 -2.98 -4.24 10.62
C HIS A 42 -4.33 -3.61 10.22
N SER A 43 -4.32 -2.48 9.50
CA SER A 43 -5.52 -1.72 9.15
C SER A 43 -5.61 -1.41 7.65
N TYR A 44 -4.73 -2.01 6.84
CA TYR A 44 -4.61 -1.69 5.42
C TYR A 44 -5.89 -1.95 4.62
N GLU A 45 -6.68 -2.95 5.01
CA GLU A 45 -7.93 -3.32 4.34
C GLU A 45 -8.90 -2.14 4.27
N ILE A 46 -9.04 -1.37 5.35
CA ILE A 46 -9.96 -0.21 5.39
C ILE A 46 -9.52 0.86 4.37
N TYR A 47 -8.21 1.10 4.25
CA TYR A 47 -7.67 2.07 3.29
C TYR A 47 -7.75 1.55 1.86
N ALA A 48 -7.47 0.26 1.65
CA ALA A 48 -7.65 -0.39 0.36
C ALA A 48 -9.10 -0.29 -0.10
N ALA A 49 -10.08 -0.62 0.76
CA ALA A 49 -11.50 -0.51 0.46
C ALA A 49 -11.91 0.89 0.00
N ARG A 50 -11.43 1.94 0.69
CA ARG A 50 -11.67 3.34 0.29
C ARG A 50 -11.11 3.65 -1.10
N LEU A 51 -9.92 3.16 -1.44
CA LEU A 51 -9.35 3.31 -2.78
C LEU A 51 -10.16 2.54 -3.83
N ILE A 52 -10.56 1.30 -3.53
CA ILE A 52 -11.37 0.49 -4.44
C ILE A 52 -12.74 1.12 -4.70
N ALA A 53 -13.40 1.65 -3.67
CA ALA A 53 -14.68 2.36 -3.80
C ALA A 53 -14.60 3.62 -4.68
N LYS A 54 -13.41 4.23 -4.76
CA LYS A 54 -13.10 5.34 -5.67
C LYS A 54 -12.70 4.88 -7.09
N GLY A 55 -12.71 3.58 -7.36
CA GLY A 55 -12.41 2.99 -8.66
C GLY A 55 -10.94 2.64 -8.91
N TYR A 56 -10.07 2.78 -7.90
CA TYR A 56 -8.67 2.39 -8.02
C TYR A 56 -8.52 0.86 -7.95
N LYS A 57 -7.39 0.35 -8.45
CA LYS A 57 -6.96 -1.03 -8.27
C LYS A 57 -5.76 -1.03 -7.32
N VAL A 58 -5.74 -1.95 -6.37
CA VAL A 58 -4.71 -1.99 -5.33
C VAL A 58 -3.99 -3.33 -5.39
N ALA A 59 -2.67 -3.31 -5.54
CA ALA A 59 -1.82 -4.50 -5.45
C ALA A 59 -1.15 -4.54 -4.06
N ILE A 60 -1.28 -5.68 -3.38
CA ILE A 60 -0.66 -5.91 -2.06
C ILE A 60 0.63 -6.66 -2.27
N CYS A 61 1.74 -6.03 -1.88
CA CYS A 61 3.07 -6.58 -1.95
C CYS A 61 3.59 -6.92 -0.56
N GLU A 62 4.02 -8.16 -0.37
CA GLU A 62 4.46 -8.70 0.92
C GLU A 62 5.93 -9.07 0.96
N GLN A 63 6.47 -9.16 2.17
CA GLN A 63 7.78 -9.76 2.42
C GLN A 63 7.66 -11.29 2.40
N MET A 64 8.39 -11.93 1.49
CA MET A 64 8.30 -13.37 1.25
C MET A 64 9.26 -14.18 2.12
N GLU A 65 10.12 -13.51 2.86
CA GLU A 65 11.12 -14.13 3.73
C GLU A 65 11.29 -13.30 5.00
N ASP A 66 11.74 -13.95 6.07
CA ASP A 66 12.05 -13.30 7.34
C ASP A 66 13.20 -12.30 7.13
N PRO A 67 13.01 -11.00 7.43
CA PRO A 67 14.07 -9.99 7.33
C PRO A 67 15.32 -10.34 8.15
N ALA A 68 15.19 -11.08 9.24
CA ALA A 68 16.31 -11.48 10.09
C ALA A 68 17.20 -12.56 9.42
N LEU A 69 16.63 -13.33 8.49
CA LEU A 69 17.33 -14.41 7.79
C LEU A 69 17.81 -14.00 6.40
N ALA A 70 17.27 -12.90 5.86
CA ALA A 70 17.58 -12.41 4.53
C ALA A 70 19.01 -11.82 4.45
N LYS A 71 19.77 -12.20 3.42
CA LYS A 71 21.04 -11.55 3.08
C LYS A 71 20.80 -10.43 2.07
N GLY A 72 20.72 -9.19 2.56
CA GLY A 72 20.52 -8.01 1.72
C GLY A 72 19.06 -7.60 1.62
N LEU A 73 18.57 -7.36 0.40
CA LEU A 73 17.19 -6.90 0.20
C LEU A 73 16.22 -8.08 0.33
N VAL A 74 15.30 -7.99 1.28
CA VAL A 74 14.22 -8.97 1.47
C VAL A 74 13.43 -9.15 0.17
N LYS A 75 13.22 -10.41 -0.24
CA LYS A 75 12.36 -10.78 -1.37
C LYS A 75 10.94 -10.31 -1.13
N ARG A 76 10.37 -9.65 -2.14
CA ARG A 76 9.00 -9.15 -2.11
C ARG A 76 8.24 -9.63 -3.34
N ASP A 77 6.97 -9.93 -3.16
CA ASP A 77 6.09 -10.37 -4.25
C ASP A 77 4.67 -9.83 -4.07
N ILE A 78 3.92 -9.76 -5.17
CA ILE A 78 2.49 -9.38 -5.13
C ILE A 78 1.70 -10.63 -4.77
N ILE A 79 1.08 -10.63 -3.59
CA ILE A 79 0.28 -11.76 -3.12
C ILE A 79 -1.19 -11.63 -3.49
N ARG A 80 -1.65 -10.40 -3.78
CA ARG A 80 -3.06 -10.12 -4.04
C ARG A 80 -3.22 -8.86 -4.88
N VAL A 81 -4.17 -8.89 -5.81
CA VAL A 81 -4.64 -7.71 -6.55
C VAL A 81 -6.13 -7.54 -6.28
N ILE A 82 -6.49 -6.41 -5.68
CA ILE A 82 -7.86 -6.05 -5.33
C ILE A 82 -8.36 -5.08 -6.40
N THR A 83 -9.51 -5.41 -6.99
CA THR A 83 -10.19 -4.59 -7.99
C THR A 83 -11.66 -4.47 -7.62
N PRO A 84 -12.39 -3.44 -8.10
CA PRO A 84 -13.80 -3.27 -7.77
C PRO A 84 -14.66 -4.52 -8.01
N GLY A 85 -14.36 -5.30 -9.06
CA GLY A 85 -15.08 -6.53 -9.39
C GLY A 85 -14.60 -7.79 -8.68
N THR A 86 -13.55 -7.70 -7.85
CA THR A 86 -12.95 -8.84 -7.13
C THR A 86 -12.96 -8.65 -5.60
N VAL A 87 -13.78 -7.70 -5.11
CA VAL A 87 -13.99 -7.51 -3.68
C VAL A 87 -14.84 -8.67 -3.15
N ILE A 88 -14.20 -9.60 -2.45
CA ILE A 88 -14.85 -10.80 -1.86
C ILE A 88 -15.08 -10.61 -0.35
N GLU A 89 -14.43 -9.64 0.29
CA GLU A 89 -14.52 -9.42 1.73
C GLU A 89 -15.76 -8.62 2.12
N SER A 90 -16.55 -9.16 3.05
CA SER A 90 -17.76 -8.54 3.60
C SER A 90 -17.51 -7.16 4.21
N SER A 91 -16.30 -6.91 4.74
CA SER A 91 -15.90 -5.62 5.31
C SER A 91 -15.76 -4.50 4.26
N MET A 92 -15.72 -4.86 2.97
CA MET A 92 -15.54 -3.95 1.85
C MET A 92 -16.79 -3.83 0.96
N LEU A 93 -17.84 -4.58 1.25
CA LEU A 93 -19.14 -4.49 0.58
C LEU A 93 -20.02 -3.53 1.38
N ALA A 94 -20.55 -2.50 0.72
CA ALA A 94 -21.63 -1.72 1.31
C ALA A 94 -22.88 -2.61 1.30
N ASP A 95 -23.47 -2.87 2.48
CA ASP A 95 -24.81 -3.44 2.56
C ASP A 95 -25.80 -2.38 2.04
N ASP A 96 -26.47 -2.68 0.91
CA ASP A 96 -27.60 -1.90 0.38
C ASP A 96 -28.88 -2.13 1.20
#